data_AF-A0A5B7YS98-F1
#
_entry.id   AF-A0A5B7YS98-F1
#
_cell.length_a   1.000
_cell.length_b   1.000
_cell.length_c   1.000
_cell.angle_alpha   90.00
_cell.angle_beta   90.00
_cell.angle_gamma   90.00
#
_symmetry.space_group_name_H-M   'P 1'
#
loop_
_entity.id
_entity.type
_entity.pdbx_description
1 polymer ?
#
loop_
_entity_poly.entity_id
_entity_poly.type
_entity_poly.pdbx_seq_one_letter_code
_entity_poly.pdbx_strand_id
1 'polypeptide(L)'
;YTFASTLSHLRRTNTPIGRDGKLAKPRQLHNTHWGLVCPAETPEGQACGLVKNLSLMCYVSVGTPADPIVEFMIARNMEVLEEYEPLRYPNATKVFVNGTWVGVHQDPKHLVSLVAGLRRKNVISFEVSLVRDIRDREFKIFSDAGRVMRPLFTVEQEDNGDSGVEKGQLILNKEHIQRLEADKDLGKHHPQYWGWKGLLKSGAIEYLDAEEEETSMICMSPEDLDMYRLTKLGFNVSDTSGQGNNRIRTRTNPTTHMYTHCEIHPSMLLGICASIIPFPDHNQ
;
A
#
# COMPACT_ATOMS: atom_id res chain seq x y z
N TYR A 1 -17.44 -27.54 -12.28
CA TYR A 1 -16.84 -26.31 -11.71
C TYR A 1 -17.28 -26.20 -10.26
N THR A 2 -16.35 -25.90 -9.36
CA THR A 2 -16.62 -25.72 -7.91
C THR A 2 -16.89 -24.25 -7.58
N PHE A 3 -17.46 -23.97 -6.41
CA PHE A 3 -17.67 -22.61 -5.93
C PHE A 3 -16.37 -21.78 -5.92
N ALA A 4 -15.28 -22.36 -5.41
CA ALA A 4 -13.96 -21.72 -5.40
C ALA A 4 -13.45 -21.40 -6.81
N SER A 5 -13.69 -22.29 -7.79
CA SER A 5 -13.32 -22.05 -9.18
C SER A 5 -14.06 -20.87 -9.80
N THR A 6 -15.33 -20.66 -9.46
CA THR A 6 -16.10 -19.50 -9.93
C THR A 6 -15.52 -18.20 -9.40
N LEU A 7 -15.18 -18.16 -8.10
CA LEU A 7 -14.57 -16.97 -7.48
C LEU A 7 -13.18 -16.66 -8.05
N SER A 8 -12.33 -17.68 -8.21
CA SER A 8 -11.01 -17.54 -8.85
C SER A 8 -11.15 -16.98 -10.26
N HIS A 9 -12.10 -17.48 -11.05
CA HIS A 9 -12.32 -17.01 -12.43
C HIS A 9 -12.68 -15.52 -12.51
N LEU A 10 -13.43 -14.99 -11.55
CA LEU A 10 -13.78 -13.56 -11.48
C LEU A 10 -12.58 -12.66 -11.17
N ARG A 11 -11.50 -13.20 -10.58
CA ARG A 11 -10.30 -12.44 -10.18
C ARG A 11 -9.12 -12.66 -11.10
N ARG A 12 -9.38 -13.20 -12.29
CA ARG A 12 -8.38 -13.51 -13.31
C ARG A 12 -8.08 -12.30 -14.18
N THR A 13 -6.79 -12.02 -14.37
CA THR A 13 -6.28 -11.03 -15.32
C THR A 13 -5.52 -11.75 -16.43
N ASN A 14 -5.77 -11.34 -17.67
CA ASN A 14 -5.12 -11.90 -18.85
C ASN A 14 -4.19 -10.87 -19.48
N THR A 15 -2.91 -11.24 -19.63
CA THR A 15 -1.95 -10.41 -20.35
C THR A 15 -2.23 -10.52 -21.85
N PRO A 16 -2.37 -9.41 -22.60
CA PRO A 16 -2.74 -9.42 -24.01
C PRO A 16 -1.56 -9.81 -24.93
N ILE A 17 -0.92 -10.94 -24.65
CA ILE A 17 0.21 -11.48 -25.41
C ILE A 17 -0.21 -12.82 -26.01
N GLY A 18 0.13 -13.03 -27.28
CA GLY A 18 -0.09 -14.30 -27.96
C GLY A 18 0.60 -15.45 -27.23
N ARG A 19 -0.13 -16.56 -27.03
CA ARG A 19 0.37 -17.72 -26.28
C ARG A 19 1.51 -18.45 -26.99
N ASP A 20 1.65 -18.24 -28.29
CA ASP A 20 2.66 -18.85 -29.15
C ASP A 20 4.07 -18.27 -28.92
N GLY A 21 4.16 -17.08 -28.30
CA GLY A 21 5.43 -16.43 -27.97
C GLY A 21 6.12 -17.06 -26.76
N LYS A 22 7.37 -17.51 -26.94
CA LYS A 22 8.29 -17.94 -25.86
C LYS A 22 8.95 -16.76 -25.13
N LEU A 23 8.21 -15.67 -24.91
CA LEU A 23 8.72 -14.53 -24.15
C LEU A 23 8.72 -14.86 -22.66
N ALA A 24 9.91 -15.04 -22.09
CA ALA A 24 10.07 -15.41 -20.68
C ALA A 24 9.75 -14.26 -19.71
N LYS A 25 10.18 -13.03 -20.03
CA LYS A 25 10.06 -11.86 -19.13
C LYS A 25 8.64 -11.60 -18.59
N PRO A 26 7.57 -11.53 -19.40
CA PRO A 26 6.22 -11.27 -18.87
C PRO A 26 5.63 -12.43 -18.07
N ARG A 27 6.20 -13.64 -18.21
CA ARG A 27 5.74 -14.87 -17.54
C ARG A 27 6.42 -15.08 -16.19
N GLN A 28 7.63 -14.55 -16.02
CA GLN A 28 8.37 -14.66 -14.77
C GLN A 28 7.67 -13.87 -13.66
N LEU A 29 7.69 -14.43 -12.45
CA LEU A 29 7.24 -13.70 -11.27
C LEU A 29 8.21 -12.54 -11.03
N HIS A 30 7.66 -11.34 -10.87
CA HIS A 30 8.40 -10.12 -10.58
C HIS A 30 8.11 -9.67 -9.14
N ASN A 31 9.07 -9.01 -8.50
CA ASN A 31 8.94 -8.59 -7.10
C ASN A 31 7.75 -7.64 -6.88
N THR A 32 7.43 -6.81 -7.87
CA THR A 32 6.27 -5.90 -7.84
C THR A 32 4.92 -6.62 -7.83
N HIS A 33 4.88 -7.95 -8.01
CA HIS A 33 3.65 -8.72 -7.82
C HIS A 33 3.30 -8.97 -6.36
N TRP A 34 4.27 -8.81 -5.44
CA TRP A 34 4.10 -9.12 -4.02
C TRP A 34 2.90 -8.39 -3.44
N GLY A 35 2.00 -9.13 -2.80
CA GLY A 35 0.80 -8.57 -2.17
C GLY A 35 -0.32 -8.15 -3.12
N LEU A 36 -0.08 -8.04 -4.43
CA LEU A 36 -1.08 -7.64 -5.44
C LEU A 36 -1.61 -8.83 -6.24
N VAL A 37 -0.72 -9.76 -6.60
CA VAL A 37 -1.04 -10.94 -7.42
C VAL A 37 -0.60 -12.19 -6.68
N CYS A 38 -1.40 -13.26 -6.78
CA CYS A 38 -1.02 -14.54 -6.21
C CYS A 38 0.23 -15.10 -6.90
N PRO A 39 1.27 -15.50 -6.14
CA PRO A 39 2.49 -16.04 -6.72
C PRO A 39 2.34 -17.43 -7.33
N ALA A 40 1.37 -18.22 -6.85
CA ALA A 40 1.22 -19.64 -7.21
C ALA A 40 0.04 -19.92 -8.16
N GLU A 41 -1.00 -19.09 -8.16
CA GLU A 41 -2.25 -19.37 -8.87
C GLU A 41 -2.16 -18.94 -10.35
N THR A 42 -1.55 -19.79 -11.19
CA THR A 42 -1.46 -19.61 -12.64
C THR A 42 -1.70 -20.95 -13.37
N PRO A 43 -2.29 -20.97 -14.58
CA PRO A 43 -2.47 -22.20 -15.35
C PRO A 43 -1.14 -22.81 -15.78
N GLU A 44 -1.10 -24.13 -15.91
CA GLU A 44 0.03 -24.83 -16.49
C GLU A 44 0.15 -24.60 -18.02
N GLY A 45 1.36 -24.83 -18.56
CA GLY A 45 1.62 -24.80 -20.00
C GLY A 45 1.70 -23.40 -20.61
N GLN A 46 1.12 -23.22 -21.80
CA GLN A 46 1.31 -22.02 -22.63
C GLN A 46 0.76 -20.72 -22.04
N ALA A 47 -0.13 -20.80 -21.04
CA ALA A 47 -0.70 -19.65 -20.35
C ALA A 47 0.01 -19.32 -19.03
N CYS A 48 1.01 -20.12 -18.62
CA CYS A 48 1.75 -19.92 -17.38
C CYS A 48 2.37 -18.52 -17.34
N GLY A 49 2.09 -17.81 -16.24
CA GLY A 49 2.54 -16.44 -15.98
C GLY A 49 1.80 -15.35 -16.77
N LEU A 50 1.06 -15.69 -17.84
CA LEU A 50 0.25 -14.72 -18.62
C LEU A 50 -1.13 -14.51 -18.01
N VAL A 51 -1.68 -15.58 -17.44
CA VAL A 51 -2.91 -15.55 -16.66
C VAL A 51 -2.53 -15.49 -15.19
N LYS A 52 -2.96 -14.40 -14.55
CA LYS A 52 -2.65 -14.08 -13.15
C LYS A 52 -3.95 -13.95 -12.37
N ASN A 53 -3.92 -14.22 -11.06
CA ASN A 53 -5.07 -14.03 -10.18
C ASN A 53 -4.73 -13.02 -9.10
N LEU A 54 -5.65 -12.11 -8.82
CA LEU A 54 -5.47 -11.09 -7.78
C LEU A 54 -5.35 -11.73 -6.38
N SER A 55 -4.50 -11.16 -5.52
CA SER A 55 -4.34 -11.57 -4.11
C SER A 55 -5.60 -11.28 -3.29
N LEU A 56 -5.88 -11.97 -2.18
CA LEU A 56 -7.13 -11.84 -1.43
C LEU A 56 -7.51 -10.39 -1.09
N MET A 57 -6.55 -9.55 -0.71
CA MET A 57 -6.77 -8.14 -0.35
C MET A 57 -6.54 -7.15 -1.49
N CYS A 58 -6.18 -7.62 -2.69
CA CYS A 58 -5.99 -6.73 -3.83
C CYS A 58 -7.30 -6.02 -4.22
N TYR A 59 -7.21 -4.70 -4.31
CA TYR A 59 -8.23 -3.78 -4.77
C TYR A 59 -7.83 -3.20 -6.14
N VAL A 60 -8.80 -2.99 -7.02
CA VAL A 60 -8.58 -2.35 -8.33
C VAL A 60 -9.26 -0.98 -8.29
N SER A 61 -8.50 0.08 -8.54
CA SER A 61 -9.03 1.45 -8.52
C SER A 61 -10.13 1.63 -9.57
N VAL A 62 -11.19 2.34 -9.18
CA VAL A 62 -12.27 2.73 -10.11
C VAL A 62 -12.00 4.09 -10.74
N GLY A 63 -11.09 4.85 -10.14
CA GLY A 63 -10.67 6.17 -10.60
C GLY A 63 -11.55 7.29 -10.03
N THR A 64 -10.94 8.47 -9.91
CA THR A 64 -11.59 9.66 -9.36
C THR A 64 -11.17 10.91 -10.11
N PRO A 65 -12.03 11.95 -10.21
CA PRO A 65 -11.66 13.20 -10.85
C PRO A 65 -10.42 13.83 -10.20
N ALA A 66 -9.48 14.28 -11.03
CA ALA A 66 -8.21 14.86 -10.57
C ALA A 66 -8.30 16.38 -10.33
N ASP A 67 -9.24 17.07 -10.97
CA ASP A 67 -9.35 18.54 -10.95
C ASP A 67 -9.39 19.13 -9.53
N PRO A 68 -10.16 18.57 -8.57
CA PRO A 68 -10.18 19.11 -7.20
C PRO A 68 -8.82 19.03 -6.49
N ILE A 69 -8.00 18.03 -6.85
CA ILE A 69 -6.66 17.86 -6.28
C ILE A 69 -5.74 18.95 -6.83
N VAL A 70 -5.82 19.23 -8.13
CA VAL A 70 -5.05 20.29 -8.79
C VAL A 70 -5.41 21.66 -8.21
N GLU A 71 -6.70 21.99 -8.12
CA GLU A 71 -7.17 23.24 -7.52
C GLU A 71 -6.68 23.41 -6.09
N PHE A 72 -6.74 22.34 -5.28
CA PHE A 72 -6.21 22.36 -3.92
C PHE A 72 -4.71 22.64 -3.88
N MET A 73 -3.91 22.04 -4.76
CA MET A 73 -2.47 22.29 -4.82
C MET A 73 -2.15 23.72 -5.24
N ILE A 74 -2.88 24.28 -6.21
CA ILE A 74 -2.74 25.70 -6.62
C ILE A 74 -3.02 26.62 -5.43
N ALA A 75 -4.11 26.36 -4.69
CA ALA A 75 -4.46 27.11 -3.49
C ALA A 75 -3.42 26.98 -2.35
N ARG A 76 -2.54 25.99 -2.41
CA ARG A 76 -1.43 25.75 -1.48
C ARG A 76 -0.06 26.15 -2.05
N ASN A 77 -0.04 27.16 -2.93
CA ASN A 77 1.18 27.75 -3.49
C ASN A 77 1.94 26.83 -4.46
N MET A 78 1.26 25.90 -5.13
CA MET A 78 1.80 25.30 -6.35
C MET A 78 1.72 26.32 -7.49
N GLU A 79 2.86 26.62 -8.11
CA GLU A 79 2.94 27.47 -9.30
C GLU A 79 2.55 26.64 -10.53
N VAL A 80 1.64 27.15 -11.35
CA VAL A 80 1.21 26.47 -12.57
C VAL A 80 2.35 26.51 -13.60
N LEU A 81 2.44 25.48 -14.45
CA LEU A 81 3.54 25.33 -15.40
C LEU A 81 3.69 26.54 -16.34
N GLU A 82 2.58 27.16 -16.76
CA GLU A 82 2.57 28.32 -17.65
C GLU A 82 3.20 29.57 -17.02
N GLU A 83 3.18 29.67 -15.69
CA GLU A 83 3.73 30.81 -14.93
C GLU A 83 5.15 30.53 -14.40
N TYR A 84 5.65 29.30 -14.59
CA TYR A 84 6.93 28.87 -14.05
C TYR A 84 8.12 29.44 -14.83
N GLU A 85 9.01 30.13 -14.12
CA GLU A 85 10.30 30.59 -14.64
C GLU A 85 11.46 29.72 -14.12
N PRO A 86 12.07 28.87 -14.98
CA PRO A 86 13.11 27.93 -14.55
C PRO A 86 14.35 28.57 -13.93
N LEU A 87 14.71 29.78 -14.37
CA LEU A 87 15.86 30.52 -13.87
C LEU A 87 15.66 31.05 -12.45
N ARG A 88 14.41 31.32 -12.06
CA ARG A 88 14.06 31.85 -10.74
C ARG A 88 14.12 30.76 -9.68
N TYR A 89 13.68 29.55 -10.04
CA TYR A 89 13.61 28.41 -9.13
C TYR A 89 14.14 27.12 -9.77
N PRO A 90 15.47 26.96 -9.88
CA PRO A 90 16.09 25.81 -10.57
C PRO A 90 15.94 24.47 -9.81
N ASN A 91 15.56 24.54 -8.53
CA ASN A 91 15.43 23.37 -7.64
C ASN A 91 13.99 23.06 -7.24
N ALA A 92 13.01 23.68 -7.89
CA ALA A 92 11.60 23.40 -7.66
C ALA A 92 11.29 21.93 -7.99
N THR A 93 10.39 21.33 -7.21
CA THR A 93 9.90 19.97 -7.47
C THR A 93 8.77 20.02 -8.46
N LYS A 94 8.85 19.19 -9.51
CA LYS A 94 7.83 19.06 -10.55
C LYS A 94 6.64 18.29 -10.02
N VAL A 95 5.42 18.76 -10.26
CA VAL A 95 4.18 18.09 -9.86
C VAL A 95 3.51 17.50 -11.09
N PHE A 96 3.30 16.19 -11.09
CA PHE A 96 2.64 15.44 -12.16
C PHE A 96 1.31 14.88 -11.66
N VAL A 97 0.26 14.99 -12.47
CA VAL A 97 -1.05 14.39 -12.20
C VAL A 97 -1.43 13.54 -13.40
N ASN A 98 -1.61 12.24 -13.19
CA ASN A 98 -1.88 11.25 -14.24
C ASN A 98 -0.89 11.37 -15.43
N GLY A 99 0.40 11.61 -15.13
CA GLY A 99 1.46 11.78 -16.13
C GLY A 99 1.56 13.18 -16.76
N THR A 100 0.61 14.08 -16.50
CA THR A 100 0.66 15.47 -17.01
C THR A 100 1.42 16.36 -16.02
N TRP A 101 2.43 17.10 -16.49
CA TRP A 101 3.12 18.09 -15.68
C TRP A 101 2.22 19.31 -15.48
N VAL A 102 1.68 19.50 -14.26
CA VAL A 102 0.72 20.57 -13.97
C VAL A 102 1.38 21.82 -13.38
N GLY A 103 2.53 21.67 -12.73
CA GLY A 103 3.16 22.80 -12.05
C GLY A 103 4.41 22.43 -11.28
N VAL A 104 4.89 23.37 -10.48
CA VAL A 104 6.06 23.19 -9.60
C VAL A 104 5.76 23.68 -8.19
N HIS A 105 6.51 23.16 -7.23
CA HIS A 105 6.44 23.62 -5.84
C HIS A 105 7.83 23.70 -5.21
N GLN A 106 8.08 24.78 -4.45
CA GLN A 106 9.38 25.02 -3.80
C GLN A 106 9.59 24.15 -2.56
N ASP A 107 8.53 23.94 -1.77
CA ASP A 107 8.55 23.07 -0.59
C ASP A 107 7.68 21.80 -0.80
N PRO A 108 8.20 20.79 -1.51
CA PRO A 108 7.45 19.57 -1.77
C PRO A 108 7.15 18.77 -0.50
N LYS A 109 7.95 18.91 0.57
CA LYS A 109 7.74 18.15 1.80
C LYS A 109 6.41 18.57 2.44
N HIS A 110 6.20 19.88 2.55
CA HIS A 110 4.96 20.42 3.08
C HIS A 110 3.75 20.06 2.19
N LEU A 111 3.87 20.20 0.86
CA LEU A 111 2.79 19.86 -0.06
C LEU A 111 2.38 18.38 0.05
N VAL A 112 3.35 17.47 0.06
CA VAL A 112 3.10 16.02 0.16
C VAL A 112 2.42 15.68 1.48
N SER A 113 2.90 16.22 2.61
CA SER A 113 2.27 16.01 3.92
C SER A 113 0.82 16.49 3.96
N LEU A 114 0.53 17.64 3.35
CA LEU A 114 -0.85 18.16 3.27
C LEU A 114 -1.76 17.25 2.45
N VAL A 115 -1.33 16.85 1.24
CA VAL A 115 -2.13 15.99 0.35
C VAL A 115 -2.32 14.60 0.95
N ALA A 116 -1.28 14.01 1.55
CA ALA A 116 -1.39 12.74 2.29
C ALA A 116 -2.35 12.85 3.47
N GLY A 117 -2.32 13.96 4.21
CA GLY A 117 -3.28 14.24 5.29
C GLY A 117 -4.73 14.30 4.81
N LEU A 118 -4.98 14.87 3.62
CA LEU A 118 -6.31 14.85 3.00
C LEU A 118 -6.76 13.43 2.66
N ARG A 119 -5.85 12.57 2.19
CA ARG A 119 -6.15 11.16 1.90
C ARG A 119 -6.54 10.40 3.15
N ARG A 120 -5.78 10.58 4.23
CA ARG A 120 -6.04 9.94 5.54
C ARG A 120 -7.37 10.36 6.14
N LYS A 121 -7.74 11.64 5.98
CA LYS A 121 -9.05 12.18 6.40
C LYS A 121 -10.17 11.82 5.42
N ASN A 122 -9.86 11.10 4.34
CA ASN A 122 -10.76 10.69 3.27
C ASN A 122 -11.52 11.87 2.65
N VAL A 123 -10.86 13.03 2.54
CA VAL A 123 -11.32 14.23 1.80
C VAL A 123 -11.05 14.02 0.31
N ILE A 124 -9.85 13.53 -0.01
CA ILE A 124 -9.55 12.92 -1.31
C ILE A 124 -9.76 11.41 -1.19
N SER A 125 -10.05 10.77 -2.32
CA SER A 125 -10.27 9.32 -2.35
C SER A 125 -9.03 8.58 -1.87
N PHE A 126 -9.24 7.51 -1.08
CA PHE A 126 -8.16 6.59 -0.69
C PHE A 126 -7.50 5.91 -1.88
N GLU A 127 -8.12 5.94 -3.07
CA GLU A 127 -7.55 5.42 -4.32
C GLU A 127 -6.45 6.29 -4.91
N VAL A 128 -6.31 7.54 -4.48
CA VAL A 128 -5.30 8.44 -5.02
C VAL A 128 -3.92 8.00 -4.52
N SER A 129 -3.03 7.68 -5.45
CA SER A 129 -1.64 7.33 -5.16
C SER A 129 -0.77 8.59 -5.18
N LEU A 130 0.15 8.64 -4.22
CA LEU A 130 0.99 9.80 -3.95
C LEU A 130 2.46 9.34 -3.90
N VAL A 131 3.21 9.64 -4.96
CA VAL A 131 4.60 9.18 -5.10
C VAL A 131 5.54 10.38 -5.10
N ARG A 132 6.42 10.45 -4.11
CA ARG A 132 7.44 11.51 -4.02
C ARG A 132 8.81 10.95 -4.38
N ASP A 133 9.27 11.25 -5.59
CA ASP A 133 10.63 10.96 -6.02
C ASP A 133 11.58 12.09 -5.61
N ILE A 134 12.39 11.83 -4.58
CA ILE A 134 13.36 12.80 -4.06
C ILE A 134 14.53 13.00 -5.03
N ARG A 135 14.92 11.95 -5.78
CA ARG A 135 16.09 11.98 -6.66
C ARG A 135 15.81 12.80 -7.91
N ASP A 136 14.68 12.53 -8.55
CA ASP A 136 14.30 13.21 -9.80
C ASP A 136 13.55 14.53 -9.55
N ARG A 137 13.26 14.83 -8.27
CA ARG A 137 12.52 16.01 -7.80
C ARG A 137 11.14 16.06 -8.45
N GLU A 138 10.40 14.97 -8.28
CA GLU A 138 9.06 14.81 -8.84
C GLU A 138 8.08 14.39 -7.74
N PHE A 139 6.89 14.98 -7.78
CA PHE A 139 5.74 14.54 -7.01
C PHE A 139 4.68 14.09 -8.01
N LYS A 140 4.40 12.79 -8.05
CA LYS A 140 3.47 12.16 -8.99
C LYS A 140 2.21 11.76 -8.25
N ILE A 141 1.08 12.13 -8.82
CA ILE A 141 -0.25 11.83 -8.29
C ILE A 141 -1.00 11.03 -9.35
N PHE A 142 -1.51 9.87 -8.96
CA PHE A 142 -2.32 9.03 -9.84
C PHE A 142 -3.73 8.87 -9.26
N SER A 143 -4.71 9.16 -10.09
CA SER A 143 -6.15 9.12 -9.77
C SER A 143 -6.95 8.35 -10.82
N ASP A 144 -6.26 7.77 -11.80
CA ASP A 144 -6.81 6.93 -12.85
C ASP A 144 -7.29 5.57 -12.32
N ALA A 145 -8.14 4.93 -13.13
CA ALA A 145 -8.71 3.63 -12.87
C ALA A 145 -7.77 2.50 -13.34
N GLY A 146 -7.92 1.31 -12.75
CA GLY A 146 -7.19 0.10 -13.16
C GLY A 146 -5.85 -0.12 -12.43
N ARG A 147 -5.49 0.74 -11.48
CA ARG A 147 -4.35 0.51 -10.58
C ARG A 147 -4.69 -0.59 -9.59
N VAL A 148 -3.75 -1.50 -9.38
CA VAL A 148 -3.86 -2.54 -8.36
C VAL A 148 -3.26 -2.03 -7.06
N MET A 149 -4.01 -2.17 -5.98
CA MET A 149 -3.65 -1.66 -4.67
C MET A 149 -3.82 -2.75 -3.62
N ARG A 150 -3.15 -2.59 -2.47
CA ARG A 150 -3.38 -3.42 -1.29
C ARG A 150 -3.46 -2.57 -0.02
N PRO A 151 -4.34 -2.94 0.93
CA PRO A 151 -4.41 -2.27 2.22
C PRO A 151 -3.27 -2.72 3.13
N LEU A 152 -2.66 -1.77 3.82
CA LEU A 152 -1.65 -1.99 4.85
C LEU A 152 -2.02 -1.20 6.11
N PHE A 153 -1.51 -1.64 7.27
CA PHE A 153 -1.61 -0.82 8.47
C PHE A 153 -0.62 0.33 8.38
N THR A 154 -1.06 1.51 8.81
CA THR A 154 -0.23 2.71 8.82
C THR A 154 0.57 2.81 10.13
N VAL A 155 1.85 3.16 10.02
CA VAL A 155 2.73 3.44 11.15
C VAL A 155 2.80 4.96 11.36
N GLU A 156 2.71 5.40 12.62
CA GLU A 156 2.91 6.79 12.97
C GLU A 156 4.40 7.16 12.81
N GLN A 157 4.67 8.21 12.06
CA GLN A 157 6.03 8.64 11.71
C GLN A 157 6.45 9.91 12.45
N GLU A 158 5.48 10.65 13.00
CA GLU A 158 5.70 11.93 13.66
C GLU A 158 5.58 11.79 15.18
N ASP A 159 6.38 12.57 15.91
CA ASP A 159 6.41 12.51 17.38
C ASP A 159 5.12 13.05 18.03
N ASN A 160 4.35 13.88 17.32
CA ASN A 160 3.07 14.47 17.76
C ASN A 160 2.01 14.36 16.64
N GLY A 161 1.81 13.17 16.08
CA GLY A 161 0.83 12.96 15.02
C GLY A 161 -0.62 13.18 15.49
N ASP A 162 -1.52 13.51 14.55
CA ASP A 162 -2.96 13.65 14.77
C ASP A 162 -3.62 12.38 15.34
N SER A 163 -2.95 11.23 15.23
CA SER A 163 -3.43 9.90 15.64
C SER A 163 -3.39 9.67 17.16
N GLY A 164 -2.58 10.45 17.89
CA GLY A 164 -2.39 10.30 19.33
C GLY A 164 -1.60 9.05 19.75
N VAL A 165 -1.00 8.31 18.81
CA VAL A 165 -0.07 7.21 19.10
C VAL A 165 1.37 7.69 19.05
N GLU A 166 2.27 6.98 19.74
CA GLU A 166 3.69 7.31 19.70
C GLU A 166 4.30 6.97 18.33
N LYS A 167 5.32 7.73 17.93
CA LYS A 167 6.11 7.46 16.75
C LYS A 167 6.66 6.03 16.71
N GLY A 168 6.53 5.40 15.56
CA GLY A 168 6.93 4.02 15.30
C GLY A 168 5.93 2.98 15.79
N GLN A 169 4.74 3.39 16.27
CA GLN A 169 3.64 2.49 16.59
C GLN A 169 2.60 2.45 15.46
N LEU A 170 1.78 1.40 15.44
CA LEU A 170 0.63 1.32 14.55
C LEU A 170 -0.43 2.35 14.97
N ILE A 171 -1.04 3.01 13.98
CA ILE A 171 -2.22 3.86 14.21
C ILE A 171 -3.43 3.00 14.64
N LEU A 172 -3.45 1.72 14.26
CA LEU A 172 -4.42 0.76 14.76
C LEU A 172 -4.20 0.50 16.27
N ASN A 173 -5.19 0.88 17.10
CA ASN A 173 -5.15 0.70 18.54
C ASN A 173 -6.23 -0.29 19.03
N LYS A 174 -6.22 -0.62 20.32
CA LYS A 174 -7.21 -1.53 20.92
C LYS A 174 -8.64 -0.98 20.89
N GLU A 175 -8.82 0.33 20.93
CA GLU A 175 -10.14 0.96 20.84
C GLU A 175 -10.77 0.70 19.46
N HIS A 176 -9.99 0.82 18.39
CA HIS A 176 -10.41 0.45 17.04
C HIS A 176 -10.87 -1.02 16.99
N ILE A 177 -10.10 -1.93 17.59
CA ILE A 177 -10.48 -3.35 17.63
C ILE A 177 -11.80 -3.57 18.39
N GLN A 178 -11.97 -2.94 19.55
CA GLN A 178 -13.20 -3.02 20.34
C GLN A 178 -14.43 -2.51 19.56
N ARG A 179 -14.27 -1.44 18.77
CA ARG A 179 -15.34 -0.94 17.90
C ARG A 179 -15.71 -1.95 16.81
N LEU A 180 -14.72 -2.62 16.20
CA LEU A 180 -14.96 -3.68 15.22
C LEU A 180 -15.60 -4.93 15.85
N GLU A 181 -15.33 -5.20 17.12
CA GLU A 181 -15.99 -6.27 17.85
C GLU A 181 -17.45 -5.92 18.15
N ALA A 182 -17.74 -4.68 18.56
CA ALA A 182 -19.10 -4.18 18.74
C ALA A 182 -19.90 -4.18 17.42
N ASP A 183 -19.23 -3.94 16.29
CA ASP A 183 -19.82 -4.06 14.95
C ASP A 183 -20.30 -5.48 14.60
N LYS A 184 -19.91 -6.52 15.34
CA LYS A 184 -20.43 -7.89 15.13
C LYS A 184 -21.88 -8.02 15.59
N ASP A 185 -22.24 -7.28 16.64
CA ASP A 185 -23.60 -7.23 17.19
C ASP A 185 -24.47 -6.23 16.42
N LEU A 186 -23.85 -5.26 15.74
CA LEU A 186 -24.52 -4.28 14.89
C LEU A 186 -24.60 -4.79 13.44
N GLY A 187 -25.79 -4.78 12.83
CA GLY A 187 -25.91 -5.07 11.40
C GLY A 187 -25.15 -4.04 10.55
N LYS A 188 -24.62 -4.45 9.37
CA LYS A 188 -23.90 -3.58 8.42
C LYS A 188 -24.64 -2.29 8.03
N HIS A 189 -25.97 -2.31 8.12
CA HIS A 189 -26.83 -1.18 7.79
C HIS A 189 -27.17 -0.30 9.00
N HIS A 190 -26.66 -0.62 10.18
CA HIS A 190 -26.88 0.16 11.38
C HIS A 190 -26.16 1.51 11.28
N PRO A 191 -26.77 2.64 11.70
CA PRO A 191 -26.14 3.96 11.59
C PRO A 191 -24.80 4.10 12.33
N GLN A 192 -24.62 3.33 13.41
CA GLN A 192 -23.39 3.34 14.21
C GLN A 192 -22.34 2.31 13.74
N TYR A 193 -22.64 1.52 12.70
CA TYR A 193 -21.71 0.54 12.15
C TYR A 193 -20.46 1.24 11.64
N TRP A 194 -19.30 0.91 12.21
CA TRP A 194 -18.04 1.56 11.88
C TRP A 194 -17.32 0.83 10.74
N GLY A 195 -17.03 -0.44 10.94
CA GLY A 195 -16.47 -1.38 9.98
C GLY A 195 -15.17 -0.92 9.31
N TRP A 196 -14.89 -1.50 8.14
CA TRP A 196 -13.69 -1.19 7.35
C TRP A 196 -13.61 0.29 6.94
N LYS A 197 -14.76 0.90 6.59
CA LYS A 197 -14.81 2.33 6.24
C LYS A 197 -14.40 3.21 7.41
N GLY A 198 -14.70 2.78 8.63
CA GLY A 198 -14.27 3.41 9.87
C GLY A 198 -12.76 3.43 10.03
N LEU A 199 -12.11 2.29 9.80
CA LEU A 199 -10.65 2.14 9.84
C LEU A 199 -9.93 2.99 8.80
N LEU A 200 -10.49 3.08 7.58
CA LEU A 200 -9.95 3.96 6.55
C LEU A 200 -10.02 5.42 6.98
N LYS A 201 -11.17 5.85 7.52
CA LYS A 201 -11.38 7.23 7.97
C LYS A 201 -10.53 7.61 9.19
N SER A 202 -10.15 6.64 10.03
CA SER A 202 -9.21 6.90 11.13
C SER A 202 -7.76 6.95 10.69
N GLY A 203 -7.46 6.67 9.41
CA GLY A 203 -6.10 6.60 8.88
C GLY A 203 -5.31 5.38 9.39
N ALA A 204 -5.99 4.41 10.03
CA ALA A 204 -5.34 3.20 10.52
C ALA A 204 -4.90 2.26 9.39
N ILE A 205 -5.54 2.39 8.22
CA ILE A 205 -5.27 1.60 7.03
C ILE A 205 -5.13 2.54 5.85
N GLU A 206 -4.10 2.30 5.03
CA GLU A 206 -3.90 2.97 3.75
C GLU A 206 -3.81 1.94 2.63
N TYR A 207 -4.33 2.29 1.44
CA TYR A 207 -4.17 1.50 0.24
C TYR A 207 -2.94 2.00 -0.52
N LEU A 208 -2.00 1.11 -0.77
CA LEU A 208 -0.81 1.40 -1.55
C LEU A 208 -0.92 0.68 -2.89
N ASP A 209 -0.56 1.39 -3.96
CA ASP A 209 -0.34 0.78 -5.26
C ASP A 209 1.13 0.40 -5.47
N ALA A 210 1.40 -0.29 -6.58
CA ALA A 210 2.74 -0.77 -6.89
C ALA A 210 3.80 0.35 -7.00
N GLU A 211 3.42 1.58 -7.39
CA GLU A 211 4.38 2.68 -7.50
C GLU A 211 4.63 3.34 -6.14
N GLU A 212 3.60 3.50 -5.31
CA GLU A 212 3.73 4.05 -3.96
C GLU A 212 4.55 3.13 -3.04
N GLU A 213 4.49 1.81 -3.27
CA GLU A 213 5.31 0.82 -2.57
C GLU A 213 6.82 1.05 -2.74
N GLU A 214 7.28 1.56 -3.89
CA GLU A 214 8.71 1.84 -4.13
C GLU A 214 9.26 2.97 -3.23
N THR A 215 8.38 3.81 -2.69
CA THR A 215 8.74 4.89 -1.75
C THR A 215 8.42 4.55 -0.28
N SER A 216 7.81 3.40 -0.05
CA SER A 216 7.32 2.98 1.26
C SER A 216 8.26 1.94 1.91
N MET A 217 8.34 1.98 3.24
CA MET A 217 9.03 0.96 4.04
C MET A 217 7.99 0.16 4.84
N ILE A 218 7.84 -1.12 4.51
CA ILE A 218 6.80 -2.00 5.06
C ILE A 218 7.44 -3.05 5.97
N CYS A 219 6.99 -3.16 7.22
CA CYS A 219 7.36 -4.27 8.10
C CYS A 219 6.41 -5.47 7.94
N MET A 220 6.92 -6.68 8.14
CA MET A 220 6.19 -7.92 7.87
C MET A 220 5.23 -8.32 8.99
N SER A 221 5.54 -7.95 10.23
CA SER A 221 4.72 -8.25 11.40
C SER A 221 4.77 -7.12 12.43
N PRO A 222 3.71 -6.92 13.23
CA PRO A 222 3.72 -5.96 14.33
C PRO A 222 4.83 -6.25 15.35
N GLU A 223 5.17 -7.52 15.58
CA GLU A 223 6.26 -7.89 16.47
C GLU A 223 7.60 -7.36 15.96
N ASP A 224 7.85 -7.41 14.64
CA ASP A 224 9.08 -6.86 14.05
C ASP A 224 9.16 -5.33 14.21
N LEU A 225 8.01 -4.65 14.17
CA LEU A 225 7.91 -3.22 14.42
C LEU A 225 8.22 -2.87 15.89
N ASP A 226 7.69 -3.64 16.84
CA ASP A 226 7.99 -3.47 18.27
C ASP A 226 9.46 -3.73 18.59
N MET A 227 10.05 -4.80 18.03
CA MET A 227 11.47 -5.08 18.17
C MET A 227 12.33 -3.96 17.59
N TYR A 228 11.94 -3.41 16.43
CA TYR A 228 12.59 -2.26 15.82
C TYR A 228 12.56 -1.05 16.75
N ARG A 229 11.39 -0.73 17.32
CA ARG A 229 11.21 0.39 18.26
C ARG A 229 12.05 0.23 19.53
N LEU A 230 12.03 -0.95 20.15
CA LEU A 230 12.84 -1.27 21.33
C LEU A 230 14.33 -1.14 21.04
N THR A 231 14.78 -1.63 19.88
CA THR A 231 16.18 -1.52 19.45
C THR A 231 16.59 -0.07 19.28
N LYS A 232 15.74 0.79 18.70
CA LYS A 232 16.01 2.23 18.55
C LYS A 232 16.05 2.97 19.88
N LEU A 233 15.33 2.50 20.90
CA LEU A 233 15.40 3.00 22.27
C LEU A 233 16.63 2.48 23.04
N GLY A 234 17.45 1.61 22.44
CA GLY A 234 18.67 1.06 23.05
C GLY A 234 18.44 -0.18 23.92
N PHE A 235 17.25 -0.78 23.88
CA PHE A 235 17.02 -2.05 24.56
C PHE A 235 17.64 -3.21 23.78
N ASN A 236 18.33 -4.10 24.48
CA ASN A 236 18.82 -5.36 23.89
C ASN A 236 17.66 -6.35 23.76
N VAL A 237 17.11 -6.46 22.55
CA VAL A 237 16.10 -7.47 22.23
C VAL A 237 16.81 -8.77 21.83
N SER A 238 16.66 -9.82 22.64
CA SER A 238 17.18 -11.14 22.29
C SER A 238 16.36 -11.75 21.15
N ASP A 239 17.00 -12.08 20.03
CA ASP A 239 16.35 -12.81 18.94
C ASP A 239 16.11 -14.26 19.38
N THR A 240 14.84 -14.61 19.59
CA THR A 240 14.40 -15.97 19.93
C THR A 240 13.95 -16.75 18.69
N SER A 241 14.14 -16.20 17.48
CA SER A 241 13.80 -16.91 16.26
C SER A 241 14.71 -18.12 16.03
N GLY A 242 14.13 -19.20 15.52
CA GLY A 242 14.81 -20.50 15.40
C GLY A 242 15.06 -21.22 16.74
N GLN A 243 14.62 -20.68 17.89
CA GLN A 243 14.63 -21.41 19.15
C GLN A 243 13.40 -22.32 19.24
N GLY A 244 13.63 -23.64 19.19
CA GLY A 244 12.56 -24.64 19.11
C GLY A 244 12.02 -24.78 17.69
N ASN A 245 10.69 -24.87 17.55
CA ASN A 245 10.01 -25.10 16.26
C ASN A 245 9.42 -23.81 15.65
N ASN A 246 9.92 -22.63 16.02
CA ASN A 246 9.44 -21.37 15.46
C ASN A 246 10.16 -21.00 14.16
N ARG A 247 9.48 -20.22 13.30
CA ARG A 247 10.05 -19.71 12.06
C ARG A 247 11.28 -18.85 12.35
N ILE A 248 12.36 -19.08 11.60
CA ILE A 248 13.54 -18.21 11.60
C ILE A 248 13.14 -16.87 10.99
N ARG A 249 13.33 -15.78 11.74
CA ARG A 249 12.98 -14.43 11.30
C ARG A 249 14.15 -13.80 10.56
N THR A 250 13.84 -12.92 9.62
CA THR A 250 14.86 -12.10 8.99
C THR A 250 15.36 -11.08 10.00
N ARG A 251 16.68 -10.98 10.18
CA ARG A 251 17.26 -9.98 11.08
C ARG A 251 16.93 -8.58 10.59
N THR A 252 16.39 -7.76 11.49
CA THR A 252 16.09 -6.35 11.20
C THR A 252 17.37 -5.63 10.82
N ASN A 253 17.37 -4.95 9.66
CA ASN A 253 18.55 -4.21 9.23
C ASN A 253 18.77 -2.99 10.15
N PRO A 254 19.92 -2.86 10.84
CA PRO A 254 20.20 -1.76 11.76
C PRO A 254 20.12 -0.37 11.09
N THR A 255 20.35 -0.30 9.78
CA THR A 255 20.31 0.94 9.00
C THR A 255 18.89 1.39 8.65
N THR A 256 17.86 0.60 8.99
CA THR A 256 16.46 1.01 8.78
C THR A 256 16.18 2.26 9.61
N HIS A 257 15.72 3.33 8.95
CA HIS A 257 15.49 4.63 9.58
C HIS A 257 14.09 4.79 10.16
N MET A 258 13.06 4.28 9.48
CA MET A 258 11.67 4.29 9.91
C MET A 258 10.83 3.34 9.05
N TYR A 259 9.84 2.68 9.64
CA TYR A 259 8.79 1.99 8.89
C TYR A 259 7.61 2.94 8.66
N THR A 260 7.05 2.88 7.47
CA THR A 260 5.88 3.67 7.07
C THR A 260 4.58 2.90 7.25
N HIS A 261 4.64 1.58 7.05
CA HIS A 261 3.48 0.70 7.04
C HIS A 261 3.85 -0.67 7.61
N CYS A 262 2.83 -1.46 7.96
CA CYS A 262 2.94 -2.85 8.36
C CYS A 262 1.98 -3.71 7.54
N GLU A 263 2.45 -4.89 7.11
CA GLU A 263 1.61 -5.90 6.49
C GLU A 263 0.48 -6.30 7.45
N ILE A 264 -0.74 -6.45 6.93
CA ILE A 264 -1.88 -6.89 7.75
C ILE A 264 -1.68 -8.34 8.18
N HIS A 265 -1.39 -9.20 7.20
CA HIS A 265 -0.98 -10.58 7.44
C HIS A 265 -0.37 -11.17 6.16
N PRO A 266 0.80 -11.84 6.22
CA PRO A 266 1.46 -12.37 5.02
C PRO A 266 0.61 -13.32 4.17
N SER A 267 -0.34 -14.06 4.75
CA SER A 267 -1.21 -14.96 3.98
C SER A 267 -2.14 -14.24 2.99
N MET A 268 -2.35 -12.93 3.14
CA MET A 268 -3.21 -12.13 2.25
C MET A 268 -2.64 -11.97 0.84
N LEU A 269 -1.36 -12.32 0.63
CA LEU A 269 -0.73 -12.36 -0.69
C LEU A 269 -1.28 -13.49 -1.58
N LEU A 270 -1.90 -14.52 -0.99
CA LEU A 270 -2.39 -15.68 -1.73
C LEU A 270 -3.67 -15.34 -2.51
N GLY A 271 -3.93 -16.11 -3.57
CA GLY A 271 -5.19 -16.10 -4.31
C GLY A 271 -6.22 -17.03 -3.66
N ILE A 272 -7.45 -17.03 -4.19
CA ILE A 272 -8.57 -17.78 -3.60
C ILE A 272 -8.32 -19.29 -3.60
N CYS A 273 -7.75 -19.83 -4.68
CA CYS A 273 -7.47 -21.26 -4.75
C CYS A 273 -6.21 -21.63 -3.97
N ALA A 274 -5.22 -20.73 -3.90
CA ALA A 274 -4.03 -20.96 -3.10
C ALA A 274 -4.31 -20.88 -1.59
N SER A 275 -5.26 -20.04 -1.15
CA SER A 275 -5.56 -19.84 0.28
C SER A 275 -6.28 -21.02 0.95
N ILE A 276 -6.80 -21.98 0.18
CA ILE A 276 -7.45 -23.19 0.71
C ILE A 276 -6.49 -24.38 0.84
N ILE A 277 -5.22 -24.21 0.44
CA ILE A 277 -4.19 -25.24 0.56
C ILE A 277 -3.68 -25.26 2.01
N PRO A 278 -3.72 -26.40 2.72
CA PRO A 278 -3.15 -26.50 4.06
C PRO A 278 -1.64 -26.26 4.03
N PHE A 279 -1.15 -25.45 4.98
CA PHE A 279 0.28 -25.13 5.15
C PHE A 279 0.98 -24.74 3.83
N PRO A 280 0.48 -23.71 3.12
CA PRO A 280 0.94 -23.38 1.77
C PRO A 280 2.41 -22.94 1.74
N ASP A 281 2.94 -22.46 2.85
CA ASP A 281 4.34 -22.04 3.06
C ASP A 281 5.30 -23.19 3.41
N HIS A 282 4.80 -24.43 3.57
CA HIS A 282 5.58 -25.63 3.89
C HIS A 282 5.72 -26.59 2.70
N ASN A 283 5.28 -26.18 1.51
CA ASN A 283 5.33 -26.99 0.30
C ASN A 283 6.51 -26.60 -0.62
N GLN A 284 6.94 -27.56 -1.44
CA GLN A 284 8.04 -27.41 -2.42
C GLN A 284 7.65 -26.53 -3.61
#